data_AF-A0A1G0MFX5-F1
#
_entry.id   AF-A0A1G0MFX5-F1
#
_cell.length_a   1.000
_cell.length_b   1.000
_cell.length_c   1.000
_cell.angle_alpha   90.00
_cell.angle_beta   90.00
_cell.angle_gamma   90.00
#
_symmetry.space_group_name_H-M   'P 1'
#
loop_
_entity.id
_entity.type
_entity.pdbx_description
1 polymer ?
#
loop_
_entity_poly.entity_id
_entity_poly.type
_entity_poly.pdbx_seq_one_letter_code
_entity_poly.pdbx_strand_id
1 'polypeptide(L)'
;MKTENKKHAGMVRVESDGTVTPELEAELKALAALPDDEIDTSDIPEITDWSGAVRGKFYRPIKEAVTVRLDADVLHWLKKDGKGYQSRLNAILRKEMVAQSKGT
;
A
#
# COMPACT_ATOMS: atom_id res chain seq x y z
N MET A 1 -8.57 21.89 46.14
CA MET A 1 -8.51 20.93 45.02
C MET A 1 -7.28 21.28 44.20
N LYS A 2 -6.20 20.48 44.29
CA LYS A 2 -4.99 20.65 43.50
C LYS A 2 -5.02 19.58 42.40
N THR A 3 -5.18 19.99 41.15
CA THR A 3 -5.05 19.09 40.00
C THR A 3 -3.59 19.09 39.57
N GLU A 4 -2.88 18.04 39.94
CA GLU A 4 -1.52 17.77 39.51
C GLU A 4 -1.56 17.18 38.10
N ASN A 5 -1.14 17.97 37.11
CA ASN A 5 -1.19 17.58 35.70
C ASN A 5 0.06 16.77 35.35
N LYS A 6 -0.10 15.44 35.32
CA LYS A 6 0.93 14.46 35.01
C LYS A 6 1.39 14.62 33.56
N LYS A 7 2.62 15.09 33.38
CA LYS A 7 3.24 15.35 32.07
C LYS A 7 3.19 14.07 31.22
N HIS A 8 2.57 14.13 30.05
CA HIS A 8 2.66 13.05 29.07
C HIS A 8 4.06 13.07 28.45
N ALA A 9 4.77 11.95 28.55
CA ALA A 9 6.09 11.78 27.96
C ALA A 9 5.95 11.92 26.43
N GLY A 10 6.53 12.99 25.89
CA GLY A 10 6.61 13.21 24.45
C GLY A 10 7.51 12.17 23.80
N MET A 11 7.14 11.76 22.58
CA MET A 11 7.93 10.88 21.73
C MET A 11 9.15 11.66 21.23
N VAL A 12 10.34 11.33 21.76
CA VAL A 12 11.60 11.97 21.36
C VAL A 12 11.97 11.46 19.97
N ARG A 13 11.97 12.36 18.98
CA ARG A 13 12.57 12.09 17.67
C ARG A 13 14.08 12.16 17.84
N VAL A 14 14.77 11.02 17.76
CA VAL A 14 16.23 10.99 17.68
C VAL A 14 16.60 11.43 16.27
N GLU A 15 17.24 12.59 16.16
CA GLU A 15 17.86 13.02 14.90
C GLU A 15 19.23 12.35 14.81
N SER A 16 19.40 11.43 13.86
CA SER A 16 20.72 10.93 13.50
C SER A 16 21.39 12.00 12.62
N ASP A 17 22.51 12.54 13.06
CA ASP A 17 23.36 13.48 12.31
C ASP A 17 24.10 12.83 11.12
N GLY A 18 23.83 11.54 10.87
CA GLY A 18 24.38 10.78 9.75
C GLY A 18 25.89 10.55 9.87
N THR A 19 26.48 10.85 11.02
CA THR A 19 27.90 10.62 11.25
C THR A 19 28.11 9.15 11.57
N VAL A 20 28.88 8.47 10.73
CA VAL A 20 29.32 7.10 10.99
C VAL A 20 30.55 7.21 11.88
N THR A 21 30.46 6.70 13.10
CA THR A 21 31.62 6.67 13.99
C THR A 21 32.62 5.63 13.47
N PRO A 22 33.93 5.77 13.74
CA PRO A 22 34.92 4.79 13.28
C PRO A 22 34.64 3.36 13.78
N GLU A 23 33.98 3.22 14.93
CA GLU A 23 33.54 1.92 15.44
C GLU A 23 32.43 1.31 14.56
N LEU A 24 31.47 2.12 14.13
CA LEU A 24 30.39 1.71 13.24
C LEU A 24 30.93 1.39 11.83
N GLU A 25 31.91 2.15 11.34
CA GLU A 25 32.59 1.83 10.06
C GLU A 25 33.32 0.48 10.14
N ALA A 26 33.99 0.20 11.25
CA ALA A 26 34.66 -1.07 11.47
C ALA A 26 33.66 -2.24 11.55
N GLU A 27 32.53 -2.04 12.23
CA GLU A 27 31.45 -3.03 12.31
C GLU A 27 30.82 -3.32 10.94
N LEU A 28 30.48 -2.28 10.17
CA LEU A 28 29.96 -2.42 8.81
C LEU A 28 30.94 -3.17 7.90
N LYS A 29 32.24 -2.86 8.00
CA LYS A 29 33.27 -3.55 7.24
C LYS A 29 33.40 -5.03 7.63
N ALA A 30 33.23 -5.35 8.91
CA ALA A 30 33.23 -6.73 9.39
C ALA A 30 31.99 -7.49 8.87
N LEU A 31 30.81 -6.88 8.93
CA LEU A 31 29.57 -7.46 8.39
C LEU A 31 29.64 -7.69 6.87
N ALA A 32 30.22 -6.75 6.12
CA ALA A 32 30.39 -6.89 4.68
C ALA A 32 31.40 -7.96 4.26
N ALA A 33 32.30 -8.36 5.17
CA ALA A 33 33.28 -9.41 4.94
C ALA A 33 32.80 -10.80 5.41
N LEU A 34 31.67 -10.87 6.12
CA LEU A 34 31.06 -12.12 6.55
C LEU A 34 30.52 -12.88 5.33
N PRO A 35 30.83 -14.18 5.17
CA PRO A 35 30.28 -14.98 4.08
C PRO A 35 28.79 -15.27 4.30
N ASP A 36 28.03 -15.41 3.21
CA ASP A 36 26.58 -15.62 3.25
C ASP A 36 26.17 -16.87 4.07
N ASP A 37 26.99 -17.93 4.04
CA ASP A 37 26.74 -19.18 4.78
C ASP A 37 26.79 -19.01 6.31
N GLU A 38 27.42 -17.95 6.81
CA GLU A 38 27.50 -17.63 8.24
C GLU A 38 26.38 -16.67 8.69
N ILE A 39 25.52 -16.20 7.78
CA ILE A 39 24.40 -15.32 8.10
C ILE A 39 23.27 -16.15 8.73
N ASP A 40 23.00 -15.91 10.01
CA ASP A 40 21.86 -16.49 10.72
C ASP A 40 20.54 -15.88 10.22
N THR A 41 19.71 -16.71 9.58
CA THR A 41 18.37 -16.36 9.08
C THR A 41 17.26 -17.14 9.81
N SER A 42 17.56 -17.72 10.98
CA SER A 42 16.64 -18.59 11.72
C SER A 42 15.32 -17.91 12.13
N ASP A 43 15.31 -16.59 12.28
CA ASP A 43 14.14 -15.78 12.59
C ASP A 43 13.29 -15.43 11.36
N ILE A 44 13.91 -15.39 10.17
CA ILE A 44 13.28 -15.07 8.89
C ILE A 44 13.72 -16.10 7.84
N PRO A 45 13.20 -17.34 7.91
CA PRO A 45 13.56 -18.37 6.96
C PRO A 45 13.12 -18.02 5.53
N GLU A 46 13.87 -18.50 4.54
CA GLU A 46 13.57 -18.26 3.14
C GLU A 46 12.21 -18.86 2.73
N ILE A 47 11.39 -18.06 2.03
CA ILE A 47 10.11 -18.52 1.47
C ILE A 47 10.37 -19.15 0.10
N THR A 48 10.23 -20.48 0.04
CA THR A 48 10.37 -21.25 -1.20
C THR A 48 9.03 -21.47 -1.92
N ASP A 49 7.92 -21.55 -1.18
CA ASP A 49 6.58 -21.67 -1.76
C ASP A 49 5.85 -20.33 -1.82
N TRP A 50 5.61 -19.87 -3.06
CA TRP A 50 4.90 -18.63 -3.36
C TRP A 50 3.44 -18.85 -3.78
N SER A 51 2.93 -20.09 -3.69
CA SER A 51 1.57 -20.44 -4.14
C SER A 51 0.46 -19.61 -3.46
N GLY A 52 0.66 -19.23 -2.19
CA GLY A 52 -0.26 -18.38 -1.42
C GLY A 52 -0.04 -16.87 -1.57
N ALA A 53 0.90 -16.43 -2.40
CA ALA A 53 1.25 -15.02 -2.51
C ALA A 53 0.18 -14.23 -3.25
N VAL A 54 -0.42 -13.24 -2.57
CA VAL A 54 -1.42 -12.35 -3.17
C VAL A 54 -0.73 -11.14 -3.78
N ARG A 55 -0.57 -11.15 -5.11
CA ARG A 55 -0.13 -9.95 -5.84
C ARG A 55 -1.22 -8.88 -5.80
N GLY A 56 -0.82 -7.64 -5.56
CA GLY A 56 -1.72 -6.48 -5.68
C GLY A 56 -2.78 -6.37 -4.57
N LYS A 57 -2.58 -7.00 -3.39
CA LYS A 57 -3.49 -6.87 -2.22
C LYS A 57 -3.86 -5.42 -1.88
N PHE A 58 -2.94 -4.48 -2.14
CA PHE A 58 -3.13 -3.05 -1.87
C PHE A 58 -3.39 -2.20 -3.12
N TYR A 59 -3.52 -2.81 -4.30
CA TYR A 59 -3.81 -2.05 -5.51
C TYR A 59 -5.22 -1.45 -5.43
N ARG A 60 -5.29 -0.11 -5.50
CA ARG A 60 -6.54 0.64 -5.60
C ARG A 60 -6.58 1.33 -6.95
N PRO A 61 -7.57 1.06 -7.81
CA PRO A 61 -7.73 1.80 -9.05
C PRO A 61 -7.86 3.29 -8.75
N ILE A 62 -6.99 4.10 -9.35
CA ILE A 62 -7.09 5.56 -9.31
C ILE A 62 -8.31 5.93 -10.14
N LYS A 63 -9.25 6.67 -9.53
CA LYS A 63 -10.42 7.19 -10.23
C LYS A 63 -10.10 8.58 -10.74
N GLU A 64 -10.18 8.76 -12.04
CA GLU A 64 -10.06 10.08 -12.66
C GLU A 64 -11.44 10.74 -12.75
N ALA A 65 -11.55 11.98 -12.27
CA ALA A 65 -12.78 12.74 -12.34
C ALA A 65 -12.91 13.35 -13.74
N VAL A 66 -13.74 12.72 -14.58
CA VAL A 66 -14.03 13.19 -15.94
C VAL A 66 -15.48 13.63 -16.07
N THR A 67 -15.73 14.68 -16.87
CA THR A 67 -17.08 15.14 -17.20
C THR A 67 -17.55 14.46 -18.47
N VAL A 68 -18.55 13.59 -18.35
CA VAL A 68 -19.19 12.89 -19.48
C VAL A 68 -20.65 13.29 -19.61
N ARG A 69 -21.17 13.31 -20.84
CA ARG A 69 -22.59 13.46 -21.12
C ARG A 69 -23.22 12.08 -21.28
N LEU A 70 -24.37 11.87 -20.66
CA LEU A 70 -25.16 10.64 -20.72
C LEU A 70 -26.57 11.00 -21.13
N ASP A 71 -27.23 10.09 -21.85
CA ASP A 71 -28.64 10.26 -22.21
C ASP A 71 -29.54 10.26 -20.96
N ALA A 72 -30.67 10.95 -21.07
CA ALA A 72 -31.56 11.20 -19.93
C ALA A 72 -32.20 9.90 -19.40
N ASP A 73 -32.55 8.98 -20.30
CA ASP A 73 -33.10 7.67 -20.00
C ASP A 73 -32.07 6.74 -19.30
N VAL A 74 -30.83 6.74 -19.78
CA VAL A 74 -29.71 6.00 -19.17
C VAL A 74 -29.44 6.53 -17.76
N LEU A 75 -29.43 7.86 -17.60
CA LEU A 75 -29.24 8.48 -16.29
C LEU A 75 -30.41 8.15 -15.34
N HIS A 76 -31.64 8.14 -15.83
CA HIS A 76 -32.82 7.78 -15.05
C HIS A 76 -32.76 6.32 -14.60
N TRP A 77 -32.44 5.40 -15.51
CA TRP A 77 -32.24 3.98 -15.22
C TRP A 77 -31.14 3.75 -14.18
N LEU A 78 -29.97 4.39 -14.34
CA LEU A 78 -28.86 4.27 -13.38
C LEU A 78 -29.21 4.76 -11.98
N LYS A 79 -30.10 5.76 -11.87
CA LYS A 79 -30.56 6.34 -10.61
C LYS A 79 -31.73 5.57 -9.96
N LYS A 80 -32.33 4.60 -10.66
CA LYS A 80 -33.48 3.82 -10.15
C LYS A 80 -33.23 3.20 -8.77
N ASP A 81 -32.04 2.67 -8.55
CA ASP A 81 -31.66 2.01 -7.28
C ASP A 81 -31.08 2.99 -6.24
N GLY A 82 -31.28 4.30 -6.41
CA GLY A 82 -30.85 5.33 -5.47
C GLY A 82 -29.35 5.64 -5.51
N LYS A 83 -28.78 5.92 -4.33
CA LYS A 83 -27.38 6.36 -4.17
C LYS A 83 -26.39 5.35 -4.78
N GLY A 84 -25.25 5.85 -5.25
CA GLY A 84 -24.16 5.00 -5.78
C GLY A 84 -24.19 4.76 -7.30
N TYR A 85 -25.01 5.47 -8.07
CA TYR A 85 -25.08 5.31 -9.52
C TYR A 85 -23.73 5.53 -10.23
N GLN A 86 -22.86 6.43 -9.72
CA GLN A 86 -21.51 6.64 -10.26
C GLN A 86 -20.63 5.39 -10.10
N SER A 87 -20.72 4.70 -8.97
CA SER A 87 -20.01 3.43 -8.75
C SER A 87 -20.54 2.33 -9.65
N ARG A 88 -21.87 2.27 -9.86
CA ARG A 88 -22.50 1.33 -10.81
C ARG A 88 -22.07 1.60 -12.25
N LEU A 89 -22.07 2.86 -12.67
CA LEU A 89 -21.60 3.28 -13.99
C LEU A 89 -20.17 2.78 -14.23
N ASN A 90 -19.26 3.05 -13.29
CA ASN A 90 -17.87 2.62 -13.42
C ASN A 90 -17.72 1.08 -13.43
N ALA A 91 -18.56 0.35 -12.68
CA ALA A 91 -18.56 -1.11 -12.69
C ALA A 91 -19.03 -1.68 -14.05
N ILE A 92 -20.07 -1.09 -14.66
CA ILE A 92 -20.56 -1.46 -15.99
C ILE A 92 -19.46 -1.21 -17.03
N LEU A 93 -18.86 -0.02 -17.05
CA LEU A 93 -17.79 0.32 -17.99
C LEU A 93 -16.58 -0.62 -17.84
N ARG A 94 -16.19 -0.95 -16.61
CA ARG A 94 -15.11 -1.91 -16.36
C ARG A 94 -15.44 -3.31 -16.88
N LYS A 95 -16.67 -3.77 -16.69
CA LYS A 95 -17.11 -5.08 -17.18
C LYS A 95 -17.00 -5.16 -18.70
N GLU A 96 -17.49 -4.15 -19.40
CA GLU A 96 -17.43 -4.08 -20.87
C GLU A 96 -15.98 -3.97 -21.38
N MET A 97 -15.14 -3.19 -20.72
CA MET A 97 -13.71 -3.08 -21.05
C MET A 97 -13.00 -4.44 -20.94
N VAL A 98 -13.24 -5.20 -19.86
CA VAL A 98 -12.62 -6.52 -19.66
C VAL A 98 -13.18 -7.56 -20.63
N ALA A 99 -14.48 -7.47 -20.97
CA ALA A 99 -15.09 -8.36 -21.96
C ALA A 99 -14.45 -8.14 -23.34
N GLN A 100 -14.25 -6.89 -23.75
CA GLN A 100 -13.57 -6.55 -25.00
C GLN A 100 -12.11 -7.00 -25.02
N SER A 101 -11.37 -6.83 -23.91
CA SER A 101 -9.94 -7.19 -23.85
C SER A 101 -9.67 -8.70 -23.87
N LYS A 102 -10.68 -9.54 -23.62
CA LYS A 102 -10.56 -11.01 -23.67
C LYS A 102 -10.97 -11.60 -25.03
N GLY A 103 -11.45 -10.77 -25.96
CA GLY A 103 -11.90 -11.17 -27.31
C GLY A 103 -10.83 -11.02 -28.40
N THR A 104 -9.55 -10.90 -28.03
CA THR A 104 -8.38 -10.86 -28.93
C THR A 104 -7.29 -11.72 -28.32
#